data_AF-A0A2I0F8V8-F1
#
_entry.id   AF-A0A2I0F8V8-F1
#
_cell.length_a   1.000
_cell.length_b   1.000
_cell.length_c   1.000
_cell.angle_alpha   90.00
_cell.angle_beta   90.00
_cell.angle_gamma   90.00
#
_symmetry.space_group_name_H-M   'P 1'
#
loop_
_entity.id
_entity.type
_entity.pdbx_description
1 polymer ?
#
loop_
_entity_poly.entity_id
_entity_poly.type
_entity_poly.pdbx_seq_one_letter_code
_entity_poly.pdbx_strand_id
1 'polypeptide(L)'
;MYAVIETSNKLFPIIHAVPEPICVSVLQYYALHAKLEDNSIAIANFEHAAAFGLRKYIYGRLDFDFDGIKDRCWNLLKERILYNADPVGYFTTFSQSTSIIANFVKHNIIVDERTMVDGSVGITWGKYWTSNKLESQYGDRIKITHKFPDSYPQRDPMVNAYPTEALPEFLKWFNDVYLTEKFGKYLMGKVKKGDIEKERLPTLVEAVQPLRLTN
;
A
#
# COMPACT_ATOMS: atom_id res chain seq x y z
N MET A 1 13.61 15.15 16.75
CA MET A 1 12.41 14.46 17.26
C MET A 1 12.63 12.97 17.01
N TYR A 2 12.82 12.16 18.05
CA TYR A 2 12.96 10.69 17.91
C TYR A 2 11.61 10.05 18.22
N ALA A 3 11.29 8.94 17.56
CA ALA A 3 10.07 8.19 17.85
C ALA A 3 10.39 7.11 18.89
N VAL A 4 9.49 6.91 19.86
CA VAL A 4 9.58 5.81 20.82
C VAL A 4 8.56 4.76 20.39
N ILE A 5 9.03 3.55 20.15
CA ILE A 5 8.21 2.41 19.73
C ILE A 5 8.16 1.44 20.90
N GLU A 6 6.98 1.30 21.49
CA GLU A 6 6.72 0.25 22.47
C GLU A 6 6.50 -1.07 21.72
N THR A 7 7.16 -2.14 22.18
CA THR A 7 7.08 -3.45 21.53
C THR A 7 6.61 -4.52 22.50
N SER A 8 5.96 -5.56 21.97
CA SER A 8 5.62 -6.77 22.72
C SER A 8 6.83 -7.69 22.98
N ASN A 9 8.03 -7.32 22.52
CA ASN A 9 9.25 -8.07 22.74
C ASN A 9 9.76 -7.83 24.16
N LYS A 10 9.81 -8.88 24.99
CA LYS A 10 10.27 -8.81 26.38
C LYS A 10 11.72 -8.34 26.54
N LEU A 11 12.57 -8.49 25.53
CA LEU A 11 13.98 -8.07 25.56
C LEU A 11 14.17 -6.59 25.22
N PHE A 12 13.31 -6.04 24.36
CA PHE A 12 13.37 -4.63 23.93
C PHE A 12 11.96 -4.02 23.99
N PRO A 13 11.43 -3.80 25.21
CA PRO A 13 10.07 -3.31 25.39
C PRO A 13 9.89 -1.88 24.85
N ILE A 14 10.99 -1.14 24.72
CA ILE A 14 11.02 0.24 24.23
C ILE A 14 12.18 0.36 23.23
N ILE A 15 11.86 0.77 22.01
CA ILE A 15 12.84 1.06 20.95
C ILE A 15 12.84 2.57 20.68
N HIS A 16 14.02 3.19 20.71
CA HIS A 16 14.20 4.58 20.31
C HIS A 16 14.56 4.64 18.82
N ALA A 17 13.59 5.00 17.98
CA ALA A 17 13.81 5.21 16.56
C ALA A 17 14.46 6.57 16.32
N VAL A 18 15.69 6.53 15.81
CA VAL A 18 16.48 7.71 15.49
C VAL A 18 16.33 8.03 14.00
N PRO A 19 15.96 9.27 13.63
CA PRO A 19 15.88 9.70 12.24
C PRO A 19 17.18 9.50 11.47
N GLU A 20 17.05 9.10 10.21
CA GLU A 20 18.18 8.87 9.29
C GLU A 20 19.19 10.05 9.24
N PRO A 21 18.78 11.33 9.18
CA PRO A 21 19.74 12.44 9.20
C PRO A 21 20.61 12.45 10.47
N ILE A 22 20.05 12.09 11.62
CA ILE A 22 20.80 12.05 12.88
C ILE A 22 21.80 10.88 12.85
N CYS A 23 21.37 9.71 12.38
CA CYS A 23 22.26 8.56 12.22
C CYS A 23 23.42 8.88 11.27
N VAL A 24 23.15 9.55 10.15
CA VAL A 24 24.19 9.98 9.18
C VAL A 24 25.12 11.02 9.79
N SER A 25 24.60 11.98 10.58
CA SER A 25 25.45 12.95 11.29
C SER A 25 26.36 12.30 12.34
N VAL A 26 25.89 11.26 13.04
CA VAL A 26 26.74 10.47 13.95
C VAL A 26 27.83 9.74 13.16
N LEU A 27 27.49 9.09 12.04
CA LEU A 27 28.47 8.44 11.16
C LEU A 27 29.50 9.44 10.63
N GLN A 28 29.06 10.63 10.22
CA GLN A 28 29.92 11.72 9.75
C GLN A 28 30.89 12.17 10.84
N TYR A 29 30.42 12.31 12.08
CA TYR A 29 31.28 12.68 13.20
C TYR A 29 32.41 11.67 13.40
N TYR A 30 32.10 10.38 13.42
CA TYR A 30 33.13 9.34 13.58
C TYR A 30 34.06 9.23 12.37
N ALA A 31 33.56 9.50 11.16
CA ALA A 31 34.37 9.49 9.96
C ALA A 31 35.34 10.69 9.89
N LEU A 32 34.89 11.90 10.23
CA LEU A 32 35.60 13.14 9.92
C LEU A 32 36.16 13.90 11.13
N HIS A 33 35.61 13.69 12.33
CA HIS A 33 35.85 14.58 13.48
C HIS A 33 36.30 13.87 14.75
N ALA A 34 35.97 12.59 14.92
CA ALA A 34 36.41 11.83 16.09
C ALA A 34 37.93 11.61 16.05
N LYS A 35 38.59 11.85 17.19
CA LYS A 35 40.03 11.57 17.36
C LYS A 35 40.24 10.07 17.62
N LEU A 36 40.07 9.27 16.58
CA LEU A 36 40.34 7.82 16.60
C LEU A 36 41.73 7.56 16.04
N GLU A 37 42.41 6.51 16.53
CA GLU A 37 43.68 6.05 15.97
C GLU A 37 43.51 5.49 14.54
N ASP A 38 42.36 4.85 14.28
CA ASP A 38 41.92 4.41 12.95
C ASP A 38 40.42 4.67 12.77
N ASN A 39 40.06 5.41 11.72
CA ASN A 39 38.68 5.73 11.34
C ASN A 39 38.30 5.14 9.97
N SER A 40 39.10 4.26 9.38
CA SER A 40 38.89 3.68 8.04
C SER A 40 37.51 3.02 7.88
N ILE A 41 37.08 2.25 8.88
CA ILE A 41 35.74 1.62 8.91
C ILE A 41 34.63 2.66 8.96
N ALA A 42 34.82 3.74 9.73
CA ALA A 42 33.83 4.82 9.84
C ALA A 42 33.72 5.60 8.53
N ILE A 43 34.85 5.88 7.87
CA ILE A 43 34.90 6.50 6.54
C ILE A 43 34.15 5.65 5.52
N ALA A 44 34.48 4.35 5.41
CA ALA A 44 33.83 3.47 4.45
C ALA A 44 32.30 3.38 4.69
N ASN A 45 31.87 3.22 5.94
CA ASN A 45 30.44 3.19 6.27
C ASN A 45 29.74 4.52 5.98
N PHE A 46 30.40 5.66 6.23
CA PHE A 46 29.86 6.98 5.93
C PHE A 46 29.75 7.22 4.42
N GLU A 47 30.78 6.88 3.64
CA GLU A 47 30.77 6.98 2.18
C GLU A 47 29.67 6.12 1.56
N HIS A 48 29.50 4.88 2.02
CA HIS A 48 28.41 4.03 1.54
C HIS A 48 27.03 4.57 1.90
N ALA A 49 26.83 5.05 3.13
CA ALA A 49 25.57 5.67 3.54
C ALA A 49 25.27 6.95 2.75
N ALA A 50 26.29 7.75 2.44
CA ALA A 50 26.16 8.98 1.64
C ALA A 50 25.88 8.71 0.16
N ALA A 51 26.47 7.65 -0.42
CA ALA A 51 26.31 7.31 -1.84
C ALA A 51 24.96 6.67 -2.15
N PHE A 52 24.45 5.80 -1.27
CA PHE A 52 23.25 4.99 -1.54
C PHE A 52 22.04 5.34 -0.68
N GLY A 53 22.22 6.18 0.35
CA GLY A 53 21.26 6.36 1.44
C GLY A 53 21.44 5.30 2.53
N LEU A 54 21.41 5.70 3.81
CA LEU A 54 21.66 4.81 4.95
C LEU A 54 20.66 3.65 4.97
N ARG A 55 19.40 3.91 4.61
CA ARG A 55 18.36 2.90 4.53
C ARG A 55 18.68 1.81 3.51
N LYS A 56 19.04 2.18 2.28
CA LYS A 56 19.39 1.22 1.22
C LYS A 56 20.65 0.43 1.58
N TYR A 57 21.62 1.09 2.22
CA TYR A 57 22.84 0.45 2.71
C TYR A 57 22.58 -0.61 3.79
N ILE A 58 21.77 -0.29 4.82
CA ILE A 58 21.40 -1.25 5.87
C ILE A 58 20.66 -2.44 5.26
N TYR A 59 19.69 -2.19 4.39
CA TYR A 59 18.90 -3.26 3.78
C TYR A 59 19.70 -4.14 2.83
N GLY A 60 20.63 -3.57 2.06
CA GLY A 60 21.55 -4.35 1.22
C GLY A 60 22.46 -5.27 2.04
N ARG A 61 22.86 -4.87 3.25
CA ARG A 61 23.63 -5.72 4.17
C ARG A 61 22.81 -6.81 4.87
N LEU A 62 21.48 -6.70 4.84
CA LEU A 62 20.56 -7.68 5.40
C LEU A 62 19.97 -8.60 4.33
N ASP A 63 20.52 -8.57 3.10
CA ASP A 63 20.01 -9.27 1.92
C ASP A 63 18.52 -8.99 1.65
N PHE A 64 18.05 -7.79 2.01
CA PHE A 64 16.64 -7.42 1.85
C PHE A 64 16.39 -6.91 0.42
N ASP A 65 15.76 -7.76 -0.38
CA ASP A 65 15.47 -7.51 -1.79
C ASP A 65 14.16 -6.71 -2.00
N PHE A 66 14.28 -5.38 -2.01
CA PHE A 66 13.17 -4.48 -2.32
C PHE A 66 12.62 -4.64 -3.73
N ASP A 67 13.52 -4.85 -4.70
CA ASP A 67 13.13 -4.95 -6.10
C ASP A 67 12.35 -6.24 -6.33
N GLY A 68 12.79 -7.36 -5.75
CA GLY A 68 12.04 -8.61 -5.77
C GLY A 68 10.70 -8.54 -5.03
N ILE A 69 10.58 -7.78 -3.93
CA ILE A 69 9.27 -7.53 -3.29
C ILE A 69 8.34 -6.77 -4.24
N LYS A 70 8.85 -5.72 -4.87
CA LYS A 70 8.08 -4.89 -5.79
C LYS A 70 7.63 -5.69 -7.02
N ASP A 71 8.51 -6.51 -7.56
CA ASP A 71 8.22 -7.41 -8.68
C ASP A 71 7.13 -8.43 -8.31
N ARG A 72 7.19 -9.00 -7.10
CA ARG A 72 6.11 -9.88 -6.60
C ARG A 72 4.76 -9.15 -6.53
N CYS A 73 4.75 -7.89 -6.07
CA CYS A 73 3.51 -7.09 -6.01
C CYS A 73 2.95 -6.80 -7.40
N TRP A 74 3.80 -6.44 -8.36
CA TRP A 74 3.40 -6.23 -9.75
C TRP A 74 2.90 -7.52 -10.42
N ASN A 75 3.59 -8.64 -10.19
CA ASN A 75 3.20 -9.95 -10.71
C ASN A 75 1.83 -10.36 -10.17
N LEU A 76 1.61 -10.21 -8.87
CA LEU A 76 0.31 -10.48 -8.24
C LEU A 76 -0.80 -9.64 -8.88
N LEU A 77 -0.61 -8.32 -9.04
CA LEU A 77 -1.60 -7.46 -9.68
C LEU A 77 -1.87 -7.89 -11.13
N LYS A 78 -0.81 -8.17 -11.90
CA LYS A 78 -0.91 -8.60 -13.30
C LYS A 78 -1.68 -9.91 -13.43
N GLU A 79 -1.35 -10.93 -12.66
CA GLU A 79 -2.03 -12.22 -12.68
C GLU A 79 -3.51 -12.08 -12.30
N ARG A 80 -3.81 -11.29 -11.27
CA ARG A 80 -5.20 -11.02 -10.90
C ARG A 80 -5.97 -10.29 -11.99
N ILE A 81 -5.37 -9.36 -12.72
CA ILE A 81 -6.01 -8.71 -13.87
C ILE A 81 -6.30 -9.74 -14.97
N LEU A 82 -5.34 -10.60 -15.29
CA LEU A 82 -5.47 -11.60 -16.34
C LEU A 82 -6.51 -12.69 -16.00
N TYR A 83 -6.62 -13.09 -14.74
CA TYR A 83 -7.56 -14.12 -14.32
C TYR A 83 -8.99 -13.62 -14.08
N ASN A 84 -9.16 -12.31 -13.85
CA ASN A 84 -10.43 -11.72 -13.42
C ASN A 84 -10.91 -10.64 -14.40
N ALA A 85 -10.98 -10.98 -15.69
CA ALA A 85 -11.60 -10.13 -16.68
C ALA A 85 -13.10 -9.96 -16.38
N ASP A 86 -13.59 -8.73 -16.53
CA ASP A 86 -15.00 -8.44 -16.31
C ASP A 86 -15.88 -9.14 -17.38
N PRO A 87 -17.00 -9.76 -17.00
CA PRO A 87 -17.96 -10.31 -17.95
C PRO A 87 -18.54 -9.22 -18.85
N VAL A 88 -18.92 -9.58 -20.08
CA VAL A 88 -19.60 -8.65 -21.00
C VAL A 88 -20.87 -8.09 -20.35
N GLY A 89 -21.01 -6.76 -20.35
CA GLY A 89 -22.14 -6.05 -19.75
C GLY A 89 -22.04 -5.85 -18.24
N TYR A 90 -20.94 -6.26 -17.61
CA TYR A 90 -20.71 -6.09 -16.17
C TYR A 90 -19.33 -5.50 -15.89
N PHE A 91 -19.15 -4.99 -14.67
CA PHE A 91 -17.85 -4.61 -14.11
C PHE A 91 -17.71 -5.09 -12.67
N THR A 92 -16.48 -5.29 -12.21
CA THR A 92 -16.18 -5.63 -10.82
C THR A 92 -15.53 -4.46 -10.08
N THR A 93 -15.71 -4.41 -8.76
CA THR A 93 -14.98 -3.40 -7.96
C THR A 93 -13.46 -3.59 -8.01
N PHE A 94 -12.98 -4.81 -8.29
CA PHE A 94 -11.55 -5.08 -8.46
C PHE A 94 -11.00 -4.37 -9.70
N SER A 95 -11.63 -4.53 -10.87
CA SER A 95 -11.17 -3.89 -12.11
C SER A 95 -11.07 -2.37 -11.96
N GLN A 96 -12.04 -1.77 -11.26
CA GLN A 96 -12.09 -0.33 -10.99
C GLN A 96 -11.10 0.13 -9.91
N SER A 97 -10.57 -0.78 -9.08
CA SER A 97 -9.61 -0.46 -8.01
C SER A 97 -8.15 -0.68 -8.41
N THR A 98 -7.89 -1.21 -9.61
CA THR A 98 -6.53 -1.56 -10.10
C THR A 98 -5.57 -0.37 -10.07
N SER A 99 -6.04 0.84 -10.36
CA SER A 99 -5.23 2.06 -10.31
C SER A 99 -4.74 2.41 -8.91
N ILE A 100 -5.56 2.21 -7.88
CA ILE A 100 -5.16 2.38 -6.47
C ILE A 100 -4.10 1.36 -6.10
N ILE A 101 -4.30 0.10 -6.49
CA ILE A 101 -3.34 -0.98 -6.20
C ILE A 101 -2.00 -0.71 -6.90
N ALA A 102 -2.03 -0.26 -8.16
CA ALA A 102 -0.83 0.15 -8.89
C ALA A 102 -0.09 1.31 -8.20
N ASN A 103 -0.82 2.29 -7.65
CA ASN A 103 -0.22 3.36 -6.85
C ASN A 103 0.41 2.83 -5.55
N PHE A 104 -0.14 1.80 -4.91
CA PHE A 104 0.49 1.18 -3.74
C PHE A 104 1.85 0.60 -4.10
N VAL A 105 1.91 -0.19 -5.18
CA VAL A 105 3.19 -0.76 -5.64
C VAL A 105 4.18 0.32 -6.05
N LYS A 106 3.71 1.37 -6.73
CA LYS A 106 4.54 2.53 -7.13
C LYS A 106 5.16 3.25 -5.92
N HIS A 107 4.42 3.36 -4.81
CA HIS A 107 4.86 3.99 -3.56
C HIS A 107 5.48 2.99 -2.55
N ASN A 108 5.97 1.85 -3.03
CA ASN A 108 6.66 0.81 -2.25
C ASN A 108 5.84 0.26 -1.07
N ILE A 109 4.51 0.23 -1.22
CA ILE A 109 3.64 -0.54 -0.33
C ILE A 109 3.56 -1.95 -0.83
N ILE A 110 3.84 -2.88 0.07
CA ILE A 110 3.69 -4.31 -0.17
C ILE A 110 2.21 -4.56 -0.42
N VAL A 111 1.87 -5.09 -1.59
CA VAL A 111 0.53 -5.53 -1.96
C VAL A 111 0.43 -7.03 -1.75
N ASP A 112 -0.34 -7.44 -0.76
CA ASP A 112 -0.55 -8.83 -0.33
C ASP A 112 -1.98 -9.03 0.23
N GLU A 113 -2.23 -10.15 0.91
CA GLU A 113 -3.57 -10.50 1.42
C GLU A 113 -4.06 -9.52 2.50
N ARG A 114 -3.14 -8.74 3.07
CA ARG A 114 -3.43 -7.79 4.14
C ARG A 114 -3.64 -6.40 3.59
N THR A 115 -2.97 -5.98 2.52
CA THR A 115 -3.03 -4.59 2.04
C THR A 115 -3.87 -4.38 0.78
N MET A 116 -4.35 -5.46 0.17
CA MET A 116 -5.25 -5.40 -0.99
C MET A 116 -6.57 -4.65 -0.65
N VAL A 117 -6.83 -3.56 -1.38
CA VAL A 117 -7.92 -2.60 -1.07
C VAL A 117 -9.27 -2.97 -1.69
N ASP A 118 -9.28 -3.82 -2.73
CA ASP A 118 -10.48 -4.19 -3.49
C ASP A 118 -11.59 -4.77 -2.61
N GLY A 119 -11.25 -5.55 -1.58
CA GLY A 119 -12.23 -6.04 -0.59
C GLY A 119 -12.92 -4.92 0.18
N SER A 120 -12.19 -3.86 0.55
CA SER A 120 -12.76 -2.69 1.23
C SER A 120 -13.70 -1.90 0.30
N VAL A 121 -13.30 -1.71 -0.96
CA VAL A 121 -14.13 -1.08 -1.98
C VAL A 121 -15.40 -1.89 -2.21
N GLY A 122 -15.28 -3.19 -2.47
CA GLY A 122 -16.39 -4.10 -2.72
C GLY A 122 -17.43 -4.13 -1.60
N ILE A 123 -16.98 -4.22 -0.34
CA ILE A 123 -17.89 -4.22 0.83
C ILE A 123 -18.66 -2.89 0.93
N THR A 124 -17.97 -1.77 0.74
CA THR A 124 -18.59 -0.45 0.92
C THR A 124 -19.50 -0.08 -0.25
N TRP A 125 -19.13 -0.44 -1.48
CA TRP A 125 -19.97 -0.32 -2.66
C TRP A 125 -21.20 -1.21 -2.57
N GLY A 126 -21.04 -2.47 -2.17
CA GLY A 126 -22.16 -3.40 -2.00
C GLY A 126 -23.22 -2.91 -1.01
N LYS A 127 -22.80 -2.20 0.05
CA LYS A 127 -23.71 -1.54 0.99
C LYS A 127 -24.40 -0.33 0.34
N TYR A 128 -23.65 0.55 -0.31
CA TYR A 128 -24.21 1.71 -1.01
C TYR A 128 -25.25 1.31 -2.07
N TRP A 129 -24.93 0.29 -2.86
CA TRP A 129 -25.80 -0.31 -3.86
C TRP A 129 -27.16 -0.71 -3.30
N THR A 130 -27.17 -1.47 -2.19
CA THR A 130 -28.41 -1.92 -1.54
C THR A 130 -29.15 -0.76 -0.87
N SER A 131 -28.45 0.14 -0.17
CA SER A 131 -29.07 1.28 0.51
C SER A 131 -29.77 2.27 -0.43
N ASN A 132 -29.24 2.42 -1.66
CA ASN A 132 -29.81 3.32 -2.67
C ASN A 132 -30.72 2.60 -3.68
N LYS A 133 -31.02 1.31 -3.47
CA LYS A 133 -31.87 0.49 -4.35
C LYS A 133 -31.43 0.52 -5.82
N LEU A 134 -30.12 0.51 -6.05
CA LEU A 134 -29.56 0.64 -7.40
C LEU A 134 -29.91 -0.54 -8.32
N GLU A 135 -30.28 -1.70 -7.77
CA GLU A 135 -30.80 -2.86 -8.55
C GLU A 135 -32.04 -2.48 -9.36
N SER A 136 -32.93 -1.64 -8.80
CA SER A 136 -34.15 -1.21 -9.50
C SER A 136 -33.88 -0.26 -10.66
N GLN A 137 -32.71 0.39 -10.69
CA GLN A 137 -32.35 1.37 -11.70
C GLN A 137 -31.45 0.78 -12.79
N TYR A 138 -30.46 -0.01 -12.40
CA TYR A 138 -29.42 -0.50 -13.31
C TYR A 138 -29.51 -2.01 -13.58
N GLY A 139 -30.36 -2.75 -12.86
CA GLY A 139 -30.49 -4.20 -12.96
C GLY A 139 -29.71 -4.96 -11.89
N ASP A 140 -29.91 -6.27 -11.87
CA ASP A 140 -29.34 -7.13 -10.83
C ASP A 140 -27.83 -7.31 -10.97
N ARG A 141 -27.14 -7.32 -9.82
CA ARG A 141 -25.74 -7.76 -9.72
C ARG A 141 -25.65 -9.28 -9.79
N ILE A 142 -24.64 -9.79 -10.48
CA ILE A 142 -24.36 -11.23 -10.57
C ILE A 142 -23.21 -11.62 -9.64
N LYS A 143 -23.13 -12.90 -9.32
CA LYS A 143 -22.02 -13.48 -8.55
C LYS A 143 -21.03 -14.17 -9.48
N ILE A 144 -19.76 -13.79 -9.41
CA ILE A 144 -18.68 -14.43 -10.15
C ILE A 144 -17.54 -14.83 -9.21
N THR A 145 -16.78 -15.86 -9.59
CA THR A 145 -15.61 -16.30 -8.86
C THR A 145 -14.41 -15.45 -9.26
N HIS A 146 -13.75 -14.82 -8.29
CA HIS A 146 -12.42 -14.27 -8.52
C HIS A 146 -11.36 -15.33 -8.26
N LYS A 147 -10.41 -15.43 -9.18
CA LYS A 147 -9.25 -16.32 -9.07
C LYS A 147 -8.05 -15.60 -8.52
N PHE A 148 -7.39 -16.21 -7.55
CA PHE A 148 -6.05 -15.84 -7.12
C PHE A 148 -5.00 -16.74 -7.77
N PRO A 149 -3.73 -16.29 -7.88
CA PRO A 149 -2.64 -17.18 -8.26
C PRO A 149 -2.50 -18.36 -7.30
N ASP A 150 -2.10 -19.52 -7.80
CA ASP A 150 -1.93 -20.73 -6.98
C ASP A 150 -0.91 -20.54 -5.84
N SER A 151 0.07 -19.66 -6.03
CA SER A 151 1.06 -19.30 -5.02
C SER A 151 0.51 -18.39 -3.91
N TYR A 152 -0.73 -17.91 -4.04
CA TYR A 152 -1.33 -16.95 -3.13
C TYR A 152 -2.20 -17.66 -2.08
N PRO A 153 -2.09 -17.29 -0.78
CA PRO A 153 -2.74 -18.06 0.29
C PRO A 153 -4.27 -17.90 0.33
N GLN A 154 -4.82 -16.90 -0.36
CA GLN A 154 -6.23 -16.58 -0.30
C GLN A 154 -7.05 -17.46 -1.27
N ARG A 155 -8.09 -18.10 -0.73
CA ARG A 155 -9.04 -18.87 -1.55
C ARG A 155 -9.84 -17.95 -2.47
N ASP A 156 -10.19 -18.49 -3.63
CA ASP A 156 -11.06 -17.86 -4.63
C ASP A 156 -12.41 -17.43 -4.04
N PRO A 157 -12.71 -16.11 -3.95
CA PRO A 157 -13.94 -15.63 -3.37
C PRO A 157 -15.03 -15.43 -4.43
N MET A 158 -16.28 -15.53 -4.00
CA MET A 158 -17.42 -15.07 -4.79
C MET A 158 -17.62 -13.57 -4.61
N VAL A 159 -17.48 -12.81 -5.69
CA VAL A 159 -17.66 -11.36 -5.71
C VAL A 159 -18.92 -10.97 -6.48
N ASN A 160 -19.35 -9.72 -6.31
CA ASN A 160 -20.40 -9.14 -7.14
C ASN A 160 -19.79 -8.52 -8.40
N ALA A 161 -20.38 -8.81 -9.56
CA ALA A 161 -20.23 -8.00 -10.76
C ALA A 161 -21.53 -7.21 -10.99
N TYR A 162 -21.38 -5.95 -11.39
CA TYR A 162 -22.46 -4.96 -11.48
C TYR A 162 -22.69 -4.58 -12.94
N PRO A 163 -23.93 -4.29 -13.37
CA PRO A 163 -24.22 -3.87 -14.74
C PRO A 163 -23.37 -2.66 -15.15
N THR A 164 -22.82 -2.68 -16.37
CA THR A 164 -21.94 -1.60 -16.89
C THR A 164 -22.64 -0.24 -16.88
N GLU A 165 -23.96 -0.20 -16.99
CA GLU A 165 -24.79 1.00 -16.93
C GLU A 165 -24.65 1.73 -15.58
N ALA A 166 -24.30 1.03 -14.50
CA ALA A 166 -24.06 1.63 -13.19
C ALA A 166 -22.63 2.19 -13.01
N LEU A 167 -21.74 2.03 -14.00
CA LEU A 167 -20.35 2.46 -13.89
C LEU A 167 -20.20 3.97 -13.62
N PRO A 168 -20.96 4.88 -14.27
CA PRO A 168 -20.88 6.32 -13.93
C PRO A 168 -21.24 6.61 -12.47
N GLU A 169 -22.26 5.94 -11.94
CA GLU A 169 -22.67 6.07 -10.53
C GLU A 169 -21.57 5.55 -9.60
N PHE A 170 -20.98 4.40 -9.94
CA PHE A 170 -19.82 3.88 -9.22
C PHE A 170 -18.66 4.87 -9.21
N LEU A 171 -18.28 5.43 -10.37
CA LEU A 171 -17.15 6.36 -10.47
C LEU A 171 -17.39 7.63 -9.66
N LYS A 172 -18.61 8.18 -9.69
CA LYS A 172 -18.99 9.32 -8.86
C LYS A 172 -18.87 8.97 -7.38
N TRP A 173 -19.50 7.88 -6.94
CA TRP A 173 -19.42 7.42 -5.56
C TRP A 173 -17.98 7.13 -5.12
N PHE A 174 -17.17 6.52 -5.99
CA PHE A 174 -15.81 6.12 -5.69
C PHE A 174 -14.94 7.34 -5.42
N ASN A 175 -15.05 8.37 -6.26
CA ASN A 175 -14.30 9.62 -6.09
C ASN A 175 -14.82 10.45 -4.90
N ASP A 176 -16.13 10.67 -4.84
CA ASP A 176 -16.73 11.62 -3.90
C ASP A 176 -16.84 11.03 -2.48
N VAL A 177 -17.03 9.72 -2.38
CA VAL A 177 -17.31 9.06 -1.10
C VAL A 177 -16.17 8.12 -0.69
N TYR A 178 -15.78 7.17 -1.55
CA TYR A 178 -14.79 6.18 -1.14
C TYR A 178 -13.42 6.81 -0.90
N LEU A 179 -12.86 7.48 -1.91
CA LEU A 179 -11.54 8.10 -1.87
C LEU A 179 -11.46 9.26 -0.86
N THR A 180 -12.53 10.05 -0.76
CA THR A 180 -12.56 11.22 0.13
C THR A 180 -12.79 10.84 1.59
N GLU A 181 -13.73 9.93 1.89
CA GLU A 181 -14.18 9.69 3.27
C GLU A 181 -13.77 8.35 3.86
N LYS A 182 -13.63 7.31 3.03
CA LYS A 182 -13.47 5.92 3.49
C LYS A 182 -12.02 5.45 3.38
N PHE A 183 -11.30 5.91 2.37
CA PHE A 183 -9.95 5.44 2.06
C PHE A 183 -8.95 5.80 3.17
N GLY A 184 -9.00 7.02 3.72
CA GLY A 184 -8.18 7.39 4.88
C GLY A 184 -8.44 6.51 6.10
N LYS A 185 -9.71 6.15 6.36
CA LYS A 185 -10.08 5.24 7.45
C LYS A 185 -9.57 3.82 7.21
N TYR A 186 -9.61 3.35 5.97
CA TYR A 186 -9.02 2.07 5.57
C TYR A 186 -7.52 2.05 5.88
N LEU A 187 -6.76 3.05 5.43
CA LEU A 187 -5.33 3.14 5.68
C LEU A 187 -5.00 3.23 7.18
N MET A 188 -5.75 4.04 7.94
CA MET A 188 -5.59 4.09 9.40
C MET A 188 -5.81 2.73 10.07
N GLY A 189 -6.74 1.92 9.55
CA GLY A 189 -6.95 0.55 10.01
C GLY A 189 -5.74 -0.35 9.75
N LYS A 190 -5.04 -0.16 8.63
CA LYS A 190 -3.81 -0.90 8.29
C LYS A 190 -2.62 -0.44 9.14
N VAL A 191 -2.52 0.86 9.42
CA VAL A 191 -1.50 1.39 10.35
C VAL A 191 -1.65 0.81 11.74
N LYS A 192 -2.88 0.73 12.27
CA LYS A 192 -3.14 0.12 13.59
C LYS A 192 -2.76 -1.36 13.66
N LYS A 193 -2.76 -2.07 12.53
CA LYS A 193 -2.38 -3.48 12.43
C LYS A 193 -0.88 -3.69 12.19
N GLY A 194 -0.13 -2.61 11.93
CA GLY A 194 1.28 -2.68 11.55
C GLY A 194 1.53 -3.05 10.09
N ASP A 195 0.49 -3.08 9.25
CA ASP A 195 0.62 -3.42 7.82
C ASP A 195 1.16 -2.24 6.99
N ILE A 196 1.00 -1.00 7.49
CA ILE A 196 1.47 0.24 6.84
C ILE A 196 2.12 1.15 7.89
N GLU A 197 3.25 1.76 7.56
CA GLU A 197 3.92 2.80 8.37
C GLU A 197 3.08 4.10 8.40
N LYS A 198 2.91 4.69 9.59
CA LYS A 198 2.07 5.89 9.78
C LYS A 198 2.56 7.08 8.94
N GLU A 199 3.87 7.18 8.77
CA GLU A 199 4.56 8.25 8.04
C GLU A 199 4.21 8.25 6.54
N ARG A 200 3.76 7.11 6.00
CA ARG A 200 3.39 6.99 4.59
C ARG A 200 1.97 7.48 4.29
N LEU A 201 1.13 7.69 5.31
CA LEU A 201 -0.27 8.06 5.12
C LEU A 201 -0.49 9.29 4.22
N PRO A 202 0.20 10.43 4.42
CA PRO A 202 -0.04 11.62 3.61
C PRO A 202 0.23 11.37 2.13
N THR A 203 1.39 10.76 1.81
CA THR A 203 1.79 10.42 0.44
C THR A 203 0.78 9.51 -0.24
N LEU A 204 0.23 8.52 0.48
CA LEU A 204 -0.72 7.56 -0.10
C LEU A 204 -2.09 8.17 -0.34
N VAL A 205 -2.56 8.98 0.59
CA VAL A 205 -3.83 9.68 0.43
C VAL A 205 -3.73 10.58 -0.80
N GLU A 206 -2.66 11.38 -0.90
CA GLU A 206 -2.40 12.27 -2.02
C GLU A 206 -2.27 11.53 -3.36
N ALA A 207 -1.52 10.43 -3.39
CA ALA A 207 -1.27 9.66 -4.61
C ALA A 207 -2.52 9.06 -5.27
N VAL A 208 -3.62 8.92 -4.53
CA VAL A 208 -4.86 8.33 -5.04
C VAL A 208 -6.03 9.30 -5.05
N GLN A 209 -5.85 10.55 -4.58
CA GLN A 209 -6.90 11.55 -4.69
C GLN A 209 -7.13 11.87 -6.17
N PRO A 210 -8.40 12.04 -6.60
CA PRO A 210 -8.68 12.49 -7.95
C PRO A 210 -8.13 13.90 -8.15
N LEU A 211 -7.56 14.15 -9.33
CA LEU A 211 -7.22 15.50 -9.76
C LEU A 211 -8.51 16.33 -9.84
N ARG A 212 -8.65 17.30 -8.93
CA ARG A 212 -9.77 18.25 -8.96
C ARG A 212 -9.32 19.48 -9.72
N LEU A 213 -9.90 19.69 -10.91
CA LEU A 213 -9.69 20.93 -11.66
C LEU A 213 -10.34 22.07 -10.88
N THR A 214 -9.56 23.08 -10.49
CA THR A 214 -10.09 24.33 -9.96
C THR A 214 -10.61 25.15 -11.14
N ASN A 215 -11.91 25.45 -11.13
CA ASN A 215 -12.53 26.40 -12.08
C ASN A 215 -12.03 27.83 -11.83
#